data_AF-A0A1P8FEY1-F1
#
_entry.id   AF-A0A1P8FEY1-F1
#
_cell.length_a   1.000
_cell.length_b   1.000
_cell.length_c   1.000
_cell.angle_alpha   90.00
_cell.angle_beta   90.00
_cell.angle_gamma   90.00
#
_symmetry.space_group_name_H-M   'P 1'
#
loop_
_entity.id
_entity.type
_entity.pdbx_description
1 polymer ?
#
loop_
_entity_poly.entity_id
_entity_poly.type
_entity_poly.pdbx_seq_one_letter_code
_entity_poly.pdbx_strand_id
1 'polypeptide(L)'
;MTPNPSIERTLGTSGSAMLFGNRSTFAVEAMIEEGLKPPTTAWGRVCVWCEGAPIGDIAEEHCGIDHAFHRLSQLVESLGDLWREEFSGLTDLEILNALDGRLYGYHGNVRIEDDRSLEELRADASTYGKFDFLTGCGEPFDRNGKCFVIQDPSGLVKILGNELPAGHGICVTTTAQDLRSAVIPAVEWFNKQSKSLAGL
;
A
#
# COMPACT_ATOMS: atom_id res chain seq x y z
N MET A 1 23.59 10.96 14.99
CA MET A 1 23.63 9.50 14.78
C MET A 1 22.22 9.04 14.52
N THR A 2 21.86 8.84 13.27
CA THR A 2 20.58 8.23 12.87
C THR A 2 20.63 6.73 13.21
N PRO A 3 19.60 6.15 13.83
CA PRO A 3 19.56 4.72 14.05
C PRO A 3 19.41 3.99 12.71
N ASN A 4 20.20 2.93 12.53
CA ASN A 4 20.09 2.02 11.40
C ASN A 4 18.68 1.37 11.40
N PRO A 5 18.00 1.25 10.25
CA PRO A 5 16.81 0.43 10.16
C PRO A 5 17.20 -1.02 10.54
N SER A 6 16.58 -1.53 11.60
CA SER A 6 16.86 -2.86 12.12
C SER A 6 16.13 -3.88 11.25
N ILE A 7 16.88 -4.68 10.49
CA ILE A 7 16.33 -5.83 9.75
C ILE A 7 16.20 -6.98 10.75
N GLU A 8 15.00 -7.21 11.26
CA GLU A 8 14.72 -8.40 12.07
C GLU A 8 14.44 -9.59 11.13
N ARG A 9 15.15 -10.71 11.37
CA ARG A 9 14.89 -12.00 10.70
C ARG A 9 14.04 -12.86 11.63
N THR A 10 12.83 -13.17 11.23
CA THR A 10 11.98 -14.12 11.96
C THR A 10 12.38 -15.55 11.58
N LEU A 11 12.76 -16.37 12.56
CA LEU A 11 13.23 -17.75 12.33
C LEU A 11 12.06 -18.73 12.21
N GLY A 12 11.87 -19.27 11.01
CA GLY A 12 11.07 -20.44 10.66
C GLY A 12 11.44 -20.82 9.22
N THR A 13 11.67 -22.09 8.96
CA THR A 13 12.24 -22.64 7.70
C THR A 13 11.46 -22.22 6.45
N SER A 14 12.22 -21.92 5.37
CA SER A 14 11.83 -21.43 4.04
C SER A 14 11.78 -19.90 3.88
N GLY A 15 12.58 -19.38 2.94
CA GLY A 15 12.67 -17.98 2.47
C GLY A 15 12.39 -16.93 3.55
N SER A 16 13.38 -16.56 4.37
CA SER A 16 13.15 -15.60 5.48
C SER A 16 12.48 -14.33 4.97
N ALA A 17 11.26 -14.07 5.42
CA ALA A 17 10.60 -12.79 5.24
C ALA A 17 11.49 -11.66 5.77
N MET A 18 11.51 -10.58 5.01
CA MET A 18 12.25 -9.37 5.29
C MET A 18 11.27 -8.32 5.79
N LEU A 19 11.53 -7.77 6.96
CA LEU A 19 10.76 -6.67 7.54
C LEU A 19 11.52 -5.35 7.39
N PHE A 20 10.89 -4.35 6.80
CA PHE A 20 11.41 -3.01 6.63
C PHE A 20 10.53 -2.02 7.40
N GLY A 21 11.06 -1.42 8.47
CA GLY A 21 10.32 -0.50 9.33
C GLY A 21 9.87 -1.15 10.65
N ASN A 22 8.79 -0.63 11.24
CA ASN A 22 8.23 -1.14 12.49
C ASN A 22 6.72 -1.35 12.34
N ARG A 23 6.24 -2.58 12.60
CA ARG A 23 4.81 -2.93 12.48
C ARG A 23 3.90 -1.99 13.27
N SER A 24 4.35 -1.44 14.41
CA SER A 24 3.55 -0.55 15.25
C SER A 24 3.42 0.88 14.71
N THR A 25 4.21 1.28 13.71
CA THR A 25 4.12 2.60 13.08
C THR A 25 3.84 2.44 11.59
N PHE A 26 4.84 1.97 10.83
CA PHE A 26 4.69 1.52 9.46
C PHE A 26 5.79 0.54 9.11
N ALA A 27 5.43 -0.57 8.44
CA ALA A 27 6.40 -1.51 7.89
C ALA A 27 5.94 -2.14 6.57
N VAL A 28 6.92 -2.59 5.78
CA VAL A 28 6.70 -3.50 4.66
C VAL A 28 7.34 -4.83 5.03
N GLU A 29 6.57 -5.90 5.02
CA GLU A 29 7.03 -7.26 5.17
C GLU A 29 6.93 -7.96 3.82
N ALA A 30 8.03 -8.54 3.34
CA ALA A 30 8.05 -9.18 2.03
C ALA A 30 9.03 -10.35 1.94
N MET A 31 8.75 -11.28 1.03
CA MET A 31 9.66 -12.38 0.69
C MET A 31 9.56 -12.75 -0.79
N ILE A 32 10.62 -13.38 -1.30
CA ILE A 32 10.64 -14.02 -2.62
C ILE A 32 10.39 -15.51 -2.42
N GLU A 33 9.62 -16.12 -3.32
CA GLU A 33 9.36 -17.55 -3.28
C GLU A 33 10.64 -18.38 -3.47
N GLU A 34 10.68 -19.53 -2.80
CA GLU A 34 11.82 -20.45 -2.92
C GLU A 34 11.82 -21.18 -4.27
N GLY A 35 13.01 -21.62 -4.68
CA GLY A 35 13.16 -22.47 -5.87
C GLY A 35 13.03 -21.76 -7.22
N LEU A 36 12.82 -20.44 -7.22
CA LEU A 36 12.85 -19.63 -8.43
C LEU A 36 14.22 -19.71 -9.12
N LYS A 37 14.22 -19.97 -10.43
CA LYS A 37 15.43 -20.04 -11.25
C LYS A 37 15.38 -18.92 -12.30
N PRO A 38 16.43 -18.09 -12.41
CA PRO A 38 16.53 -17.13 -13.51
C PRO A 38 16.55 -17.81 -14.88
N PRO A 39 15.96 -17.21 -15.93
CA PRO A 39 15.15 -15.99 -15.89
C PRO A 39 13.72 -16.28 -15.42
N THR A 40 13.23 -15.53 -14.44
CA THR A 40 11.83 -15.59 -13.98
C THR A 40 11.41 -14.26 -13.36
N THR A 41 10.09 -14.06 -13.23
CA THR A 41 9.51 -12.92 -12.51
C THR A 41 9.71 -13.10 -11.00
N ALA A 42 9.77 -11.99 -10.28
CA ALA A 42 9.79 -11.99 -8.82
C ALA A 42 8.42 -12.36 -8.25
N TRP A 43 8.18 -13.66 -8.11
CA TRP A 43 7.08 -14.20 -7.33
C TRP A 43 7.42 -14.14 -5.84
N GLY A 44 6.47 -13.76 -5.01
CA GLY A 44 6.71 -13.53 -3.61
C GLY A 44 5.45 -13.32 -2.80
N ARG A 45 5.65 -12.80 -1.59
CA ARG A 45 4.58 -12.46 -0.64
C ARG A 45 4.88 -11.09 -0.09
N VAL A 46 3.83 -10.31 0.19
CA VAL A 46 3.96 -8.96 0.73
C VAL A 46 2.78 -8.61 1.63
N CYS A 47 3.08 -7.90 2.71
CA CYS A 47 2.11 -7.31 3.62
C CYS A 47 2.63 -5.95 4.07
N VAL A 48 1.76 -4.95 4.11
CA VAL A 48 2.05 -3.64 4.72
C VAL A 48 1.45 -3.60 6.10
N TRP A 49 2.19 -3.06 7.06
CA TRP A 49 1.73 -2.85 8.42
C TRP A 49 1.60 -1.36 8.68
N CYS A 50 0.52 -0.95 9.35
CA CYS A 50 0.34 0.43 9.84
C CYS A 50 -0.40 0.38 11.18
N GLU A 51 0.17 0.96 12.23
CA GLU A 51 -0.34 0.87 13.62
C GLU A 51 -0.61 -0.58 14.10
N GLY A 52 0.15 -1.54 13.61
CA GLY A 52 -0.04 -2.97 13.91
C GLY A 52 -1.14 -3.65 13.09
N ALA A 53 -1.87 -2.91 12.26
CA ALA A 53 -2.84 -3.46 11.33
C ALA A 53 -2.14 -4.00 10.07
N PRO A 54 -2.26 -5.31 9.75
CA PRO A 54 -1.83 -5.83 8.46
C PRO A 54 -2.79 -5.43 7.33
N ILE A 55 -2.24 -4.91 6.25
CA ILE A 55 -2.87 -4.61 4.98
C ILE A 55 -2.16 -5.47 3.95
N GLY A 56 -2.87 -6.47 3.44
CA GLY A 56 -2.34 -7.58 2.66
C GLY A 56 -2.11 -8.84 3.51
N ASP A 57 -2.00 -9.99 2.85
CA ASP A 57 -1.79 -11.29 3.47
C ASP A 57 -0.39 -11.86 3.12
N ILE A 58 0.52 -11.86 4.10
CA ILE A 58 1.86 -12.45 3.93
C ILE A 58 1.83 -13.98 3.77
N ALA A 59 0.73 -14.63 4.12
CA ALA A 59 0.55 -16.07 3.95
C ALA A 59 0.10 -16.43 2.53
N GLU A 60 -0.33 -15.47 1.71
CA GLU A 60 -0.68 -15.71 0.31
C GLU A 60 0.59 -15.97 -0.49
N GLU A 61 0.69 -17.17 -1.06
CA GLU A 61 1.91 -17.66 -1.71
C GLU A 61 1.85 -17.41 -3.22
N HIS A 62 3.03 -17.34 -3.86
CA HIS A 62 3.15 -17.28 -5.31
C HIS A 62 2.45 -16.07 -5.95
N CYS A 63 2.53 -14.90 -5.33
CA CYS A 63 1.92 -13.68 -5.84
C CYS A 63 2.87 -12.88 -6.74
N GLY A 64 2.28 -12.19 -7.72
CA GLY A 64 2.97 -11.16 -8.51
C GLY A 64 3.11 -9.88 -7.69
N ILE A 65 4.23 -9.67 -7.03
CA ILE A 65 4.43 -8.55 -6.08
C ILE A 65 5.02 -7.29 -6.73
N ASP A 66 5.37 -7.33 -8.01
CA ASP A 66 5.98 -6.21 -8.74
C ASP A 66 5.08 -4.98 -8.83
N HIS A 67 3.78 -5.18 -9.03
CA HIS A 67 2.79 -4.10 -9.04
C HIS A 67 2.72 -3.38 -7.70
N ALA A 68 2.73 -4.13 -6.58
CA ALA A 68 2.72 -3.55 -5.24
C ALA A 68 3.97 -2.70 -4.99
N PHE A 69 5.16 -3.20 -5.33
CA PHE A 69 6.41 -2.45 -5.17
C PHE A 69 6.49 -1.22 -6.10
N HIS A 70 5.95 -1.30 -7.32
CA HIS A 70 5.83 -0.15 -8.19
C HIS A 70 4.94 0.93 -7.57
N ARG A 71 3.76 0.57 -7.04
CA ARG A 71 2.88 1.51 -6.35
C ARG A 71 3.50 2.12 -5.11
N LEU A 72 4.20 1.32 -4.30
CA LEU A 72 4.91 1.81 -3.12
C LEU A 72 6.00 2.84 -3.49
N SER A 73 6.71 2.63 -4.61
CA SER A 73 7.66 3.63 -5.13
C SER A 73 6.97 4.94 -5.51
N GLN A 74 5.86 4.87 -6.25
CA GLN A 74 5.07 6.05 -6.63
C GLN A 74 4.49 6.80 -5.42
N LEU A 75 4.10 6.06 -4.38
CA LEU A 75 3.59 6.64 -3.14
C LEU A 75 4.64 7.55 -2.48
N VAL A 76 5.88 7.09 -2.33
CA VAL A 76 6.96 7.87 -1.71
C VAL A 76 7.27 9.16 -2.47
N GLU A 77 7.16 9.12 -3.80
CA GLU A 77 7.38 10.27 -4.68
C GLU A 77 6.24 11.30 -4.56
N SER A 78 5.01 10.84 -4.35
CA SER A 78 3.80 11.66 -4.38
C SER A 78 3.25 12.06 -3.01
N LEU A 79 3.84 11.60 -1.89
CA LEU A 79 3.34 11.88 -0.52
C LEU A 79 2.92 13.34 -0.29
N GLY A 80 3.77 14.29 -0.67
CA GLY A 80 3.50 15.73 -0.47
C GLY A 80 2.34 16.28 -1.30
N ASP A 81 1.89 15.52 -2.29
CA ASP A 81 0.76 15.86 -3.16
C ASP A 81 -0.52 15.08 -2.78
N LEU A 82 -0.51 14.33 -1.68
CA LEU A 82 -1.66 13.53 -1.20
C LEU A 82 -2.62 14.32 -0.31
N TRP A 83 -2.79 15.61 -0.59
CA TRP A 83 -3.84 16.44 -0.03
C TRP A 83 -4.60 17.17 -1.12
N ARG A 84 -5.90 17.41 -0.88
CA ARG A 84 -6.70 18.36 -1.65
C ARG A 84 -7.53 19.21 -0.71
N GLU A 85 -7.67 20.48 -1.05
CA GLU A 85 -8.48 21.43 -0.26
C GLU A 85 -9.93 21.00 -0.09
N GLU A 86 -10.49 20.25 -1.03
CA GLU A 86 -11.85 19.71 -0.91
C GLU A 86 -12.02 18.67 0.22
N PHE A 87 -10.92 18.12 0.75
CA PHE A 87 -10.94 17.25 1.92
C PHE A 87 -10.95 18.04 3.24
N SER A 88 -10.77 19.36 3.18
CA SER A 88 -10.76 20.22 4.36
C SER A 88 -12.12 20.21 5.05
N GLY A 89 -12.12 19.88 6.34
CA GLY A 89 -13.32 19.79 7.17
C GLY A 89 -14.14 18.51 7.00
N LEU A 90 -13.77 17.62 6.08
CA LEU A 90 -14.38 16.30 5.95
C LEU A 90 -13.86 15.34 7.02
N THR A 91 -14.72 14.45 7.47
CA THR A 91 -14.35 13.29 8.29
C THR A 91 -13.63 12.23 7.45
N ASP A 92 -12.90 11.34 8.11
CA ASP A 92 -12.21 10.22 7.43
C ASP A 92 -13.19 9.35 6.61
N LEU A 93 -14.42 9.15 7.10
CA LEU A 93 -15.48 8.42 6.38
C LEU A 93 -15.98 9.17 5.14
N GLU A 94 -16.13 10.49 5.23
CA GLU A 94 -16.53 11.32 4.10
C GLU A 94 -15.44 11.34 3.02
N ILE A 95 -14.16 11.42 3.40
CA ILE A 95 -13.04 11.33 2.44
C ILE A 95 -13.01 9.94 1.79
N LEU A 96 -13.13 8.87 2.59
CA LEU A 96 -13.18 7.50 2.10
C LEU A 96 -14.30 7.31 1.06
N ASN A 97 -15.53 7.72 1.38
CA ASN A 97 -16.66 7.64 0.45
C ASN A 97 -16.46 8.54 -0.78
N ALA A 98 -15.89 9.73 -0.60
CA ALA A 98 -15.62 10.66 -1.69
C ALA A 98 -14.59 10.09 -2.69
N LEU A 99 -13.60 9.33 -2.23
CA LEU A 99 -12.63 8.64 -3.08
C LEU A 99 -13.23 7.38 -3.72
N ASP A 100 -13.96 6.57 -2.94
CA ASP A 100 -14.60 5.35 -3.42
C ASP A 100 -15.65 5.64 -4.51
N GLY A 101 -16.46 6.67 -4.32
CA GLY A 101 -17.46 7.09 -5.29
C GLY A 101 -16.81 7.56 -6.59
N ARG A 102 -15.74 8.34 -6.49
CA ARG A 102 -15.07 8.90 -7.66
C ARG A 102 -14.31 7.86 -8.47
N LEU A 103 -13.59 6.95 -7.81
CA LEU A 103 -12.72 5.99 -8.46
C LEU A 103 -13.41 4.68 -8.83
N TYR A 104 -14.40 4.26 -8.06
CA TYR A 104 -15.03 2.95 -8.22
C TYR A 104 -16.55 3.00 -8.39
N GLY A 105 -17.20 4.12 -8.10
CA GLY A 105 -18.66 4.25 -8.19
C GLY A 105 -19.40 3.57 -7.03
N TYR A 106 -18.81 3.57 -5.84
CA TYR A 106 -19.39 2.99 -4.62
C TYR A 106 -19.20 3.89 -3.40
N HIS A 107 -20.06 3.75 -2.41
CA HIS A 107 -19.79 4.12 -1.02
C HIS A 107 -19.78 2.83 -0.19
N GLY A 108 -18.59 2.26 0.03
CA GLY A 108 -18.42 0.95 0.63
C GLY A 108 -19.04 -0.14 -0.24
N ASN A 109 -20.06 -0.82 0.28
CA ASN A 109 -20.77 -1.90 -0.43
C ASN A 109 -22.01 -1.41 -1.21
N VAL A 110 -22.27 -0.11 -1.24
CA VAL A 110 -23.42 0.47 -1.93
C VAL A 110 -22.96 1.12 -3.22
N ARG A 111 -23.41 0.59 -4.36
CA ARG A 111 -23.19 1.22 -5.67
C ARG A 111 -23.98 2.53 -5.74
N ILE A 112 -23.34 3.59 -6.21
CA ILE A 112 -24.02 4.88 -6.46
C ILE A 112 -24.50 4.95 -7.90
N GLU A 113 -25.60 5.67 -8.14
CA GLU A 113 -25.96 6.08 -9.49
C GLU A 113 -24.88 7.02 -10.02
N ASP A 114 -24.41 6.75 -11.22
CA ASP A 114 -23.28 7.46 -11.82
C ASP A 114 -23.62 7.77 -13.28
N ASP A 115 -23.90 9.05 -13.53
CA ASP A 115 -24.24 9.61 -14.84
C ASP A 115 -23.03 10.32 -15.50
N ARG A 116 -21.85 10.24 -14.88
CA ARG A 116 -20.61 10.81 -15.43
C ARG A 116 -20.25 10.18 -16.77
N SER A 117 -19.75 11.01 -17.67
CA SER A 117 -19.20 10.60 -18.95
C SER A 117 -17.86 9.86 -18.80
N LEU A 118 -17.45 9.14 -19.86
CA LEU A 118 -16.12 8.50 -19.91
C LEU A 118 -14.96 9.50 -19.78
N GLU A 119 -15.17 10.76 -20.19
CA GLU A 119 -14.16 11.80 -20.06
C GLU A 119 -13.99 12.24 -18.60
N GLU A 120 -15.11 12.41 -17.88
CA GLU A 120 -15.11 12.72 -16.44
C GLU A 120 -14.48 11.59 -15.63
N LEU A 121 -14.81 10.33 -15.94
CA LEU A 121 -14.18 9.17 -15.27
C LEU A 121 -12.66 9.13 -15.48
N ARG A 122 -12.17 9.50 -16.67
CA ARG A 122 -10.72 9.61 -16.93
C ARG A 122 -10.10 10.78 -16.18
N ALA A 123 -10.78 11.91 -16.11
CA ALA A 123 -10.32 13.07 -15.35
C ALA A 123 -10.23 12.74 -13.86
N ASP A 124 -11.22 12.02 -13.31
CA ASP A 124 -11.21 11.57 -11.92
C ASP A 124 -10.10 10.54 -11.67
N ALA A 125 -9.92 9.55 -12.54
CA ALA A 125 -8.83 8.59 -12.42
C ALA A 125 -7.45 9.29 -12.42
N SER A 126 -7.25 10.28 -13.29
CA SER A 126 -6.03 11.09 -13.34
C SER A 126 -5.82 11.91 -12.06
N THR A 127 -6.90 12.46 -11.51
CA THR A 127 -6.83 13.38 -10.37
C THR A 127 -6.73 12.65 -9.03
N TYR A 128 -7.51 11.58 -8.86
CA TYR A 128 -7.68 10.87 -7.60
C TYR A 128 -6.95 9.53 -7.55
N GLY A 129 -6.51 8.98 -8.68
CA GLY A 129 -5.85 7.66 -8.72
C GLY A 129 -4.57 7.59 -7.88
N LYS A 130 -3.94 8.74 -7.57
CA LYS A 130 -2.79 8.81 -6.66
C LYS A 130 -3.13 8.51 -5.19
N PHE A 131 -4.40 8.60 -4.80
CA PHE A 131 -4.86 8.25 -3.45
C PHE A 131 -5.14 6.75 -3.31
N ASP A 132 -5.20 5.99 -4.41
CA ASP A 132 -5.39 4.54 -4.33
C ASP A 132 -4.21 3.87 -3.62
N PHE A 133 -4.51 3.06 -2.60
CA PHE A 133 -3.51 2.42 -1.77
C PHE A 133 -3.58 0.90 -1.92
N LEU A 134 -2.80 0.38 -2.86
CA LEU A 134 -2.58 -1.07 -3.08
C LEU A 134 -3.83 -1.86 -3.50
N THR A 135 -4.95 -1.19 -3.80
CA THR A 135 -6.13 -1.85 -4.36
C THR A 135 -5.78 -2.52 -5.68
N GLY A 136 -6.05 -3.82 -5.81
CA GLY A 136 -5.79 -4.58 -7.04
C GLY A 136 -4.31 -4.69 -7.41
N CYS A 137 -3.39 -4.53 -6.45
CA CYS A 137 -1.94 -4.64 -6.68
C CYS A 137 -1.41 -6.07 -6.48
N GLY A 138 -2.22 -7.06 -6.86
CA GLY A 138 -1.93 -8.48 -6.72
C GLY A 138 -2.78 -9.15 -5.64
N GLU A 139 -2.74 -10.47 -5.67
CA GLU A 139 -3.49 -11.37 -4.80
C GLU A 139 -3.33 -11.08 -3.29
N PRO A 140 -2.17 -10.61 -2.77
CA PRO A 140 -2.01 -10.35 -1.34
C PRO A 140 -3.00 -9.31 -0.82
N PHE A 141 -3.44 -8.36 -1.66
CA PHE A 141 -4.27 -7.22 -1.24
C PHE A 141 -5.76 -7.38 -1.58
N ASP A 142 -6.15 -8.46 -2.25
CA ASP A 142 -7.56 -8.68 -2.67
C ASP A 142 -8.52 -8.84 -1.47
N ARG A 143 -8.00 -9.17 -0.28
CA ARG A 143 -8.79 -9.44 0.93
C ARG A 143 -9.07 -8.21 1.79
N ASN A 144 -8.39 -7.09 1.56
CA ASN A 144 -8.50 -5.89 2.41
C ASN A 144 -9.44 -4.82 1.84
N GLY A 145 -10.19 -5.19 0.80
CA GLY A 145 -11.05 -4.26 0.07
C GLY A 145 -10.27 -3.08 -0.51
N LYS A 146 -11.00 -1.99 -0.76
CA LYS A 146 -10.43 -0.74 -1.25
C LYS A 146 -9.78 0.02 -0.11
N CYS A 147 -8.52 0.41 -0.30
CA CYS A 147 -7.80 1.27 0.62
C CYS A 147 -7.33 2.55 -0.10
N PHE A 148 -7.27 3.65 0.64
CA PHE A 148 -6.78 4.93 0.15
C PHE A 148 -5.75 5.52 1.10
N VAL A 149 -4.86 6.36 0.58
CA VAL A 149 -3.82 7.04 1.37
C VAL A 149 -3.91 8.54 1.15
N ILE A 150 -3.89 9.30 2.24
CA ILE A 150 -3.82 10.76 2.23
C ILE A 150 -2.70 11.22 3.17
N GLN A 151 -2.11 12.38 2.87
CA GLN A 151 -1.27 13.11 3.81
C GLN A 151 -1.97 14.42 4.14
N ASP A 152 -2.37 14.62 5.39
CA ASP A 152 -3.05 15.86 5.78
C ASP A 152 -2.06 17.04 5.89
N PRO A 153 -2.54 18.30 6.00
CA PRO A 153 -1.67 19.46 6.10
C PRO A 153 -0.79 19.51 7.36
N SER A 154 -1.09 18.69 8.38
CA SER A 154 -0.22 18.53 9.56
C SER A 154 0.97 17.61 9.27
N GLY A 155 0.95 16.91 8.14
CA GLY A 155 1.98 15.97 7.70
C GLY A 155 1.71 14.52 8.13
N LEU A 156 0.58 14.25 8.79
CA LEU A 156 0.16 12.91 9.18
C LEU A 156 -0.36 12.16 7.96
N VAL A 157 0.14 10.93 7.76
CA VAL A 157 -0.33 10.04 6.71
C VAL A 157 -1.44 9.16 7.28
N LYS A 158 -2.56 9.09 6.58
CA LYS A 158 -3.69 8.23 6.94
C LYS A 158 -3.93 7.22 5.83
N ILE A 159 -4.15 5.97 6.21
CA ILE A 159 -4.64 4.93 5.31
C ILE A 159 -6.08 4.62 5.70
N LEU A 160 -6.99 4.84 4.76
CA LEU A 160 -8.43 4.73 4.91
C LEU A 160 -8.93 3.46 4.23
N GLY A 161 -9.77 2.67 4.90
CA GLY A 161 -10.33 1.45 4.30
C GLY A 161 -11.53 0.92 5.09
N ASN A 162 -12.49 0.31 4.40
CA ASN A 162 -13.68 -0.26 5.06
C ASN A 162 -13.41 -1.61 5.73
N GLU A 163 -12.35 -2.31 5.30
CA GLU A 163 -12.03 -3.69 5.69
C GLU A 163 -10.67 -3.78 6.40
N LEU A 164 -10.33 -2.73 7.14
CA LEU A 164 -9.14 -2.77 7.99
C LEU A 164 -9.32 -3.81 9.12
N PRO A 165 -8.23 -4.43 9.59
CA PRO A 165 -8.25 -5.39 10.68
C PRO A 165 -9.04 -4.92 11.90
N ALA A 166 -9.76 -5.85 12.53
CA ALA A 166 -10.62 -5.57 13.67
C ALA A 166 -9.90 -4.74 14.75
N GLY A 167 -10.58 -3.70 15.25
CA GLY A 167 -10.03 -2.77 16.25
C GLY A 167 -9.49 -1.46 15.70
N HIS A 168 -9.29 -1.33 14.38
CA HIS A 168 -8.74 -0.11 13.76
C HIS A 168 -9.79 0.80 13.10
N GLY A 169 -11.07 0.39 13.10
CA GLY A 169 -12.12 1.17 12.45
C GLY A 169 -11.87 1.31 10.94
N ILE A 170 -11.89 2.54 10.44
CA ILE A 170 -11.70 2.84 9.00
C ILE A 170 -10.39 3.57 8.68
N CYS A 171 -9.53 3.80 9.68
CA CYS A 171 -8.37 4.67 9.54
C CYS A 171 -7.23 4.15 10.41
N VAL A 172 -6.05 4.01 9.81
CA VAL A 172 -4.77 3.85 10.51
C VAL A 172 -3.80 4.93 10.10
N THR A 173 -2.92 5.34 10.99
CA THR A 173 -2.10 6.53 10.85
C THR A 173 -0.61 6.27 10.98
N THR A 174 0.19 7.02 10.24
CA THR A 174 1.64 6.98 10.36
C THR A 174 2.26 8.32 10.00
N THR A 175 3.57 8.46 10.20
CA THR A 175 4.30 9.64 9.75
C THR A 175 4.84 9.42 8.33
N ALA A 176 4.96 10.48 7.55
CA ALA A 176 5.66 10.40 6.26
C ALA A 176 7.12 9.92 6.41
N GLN A 177 7.74 10.19 7.55
CA GLN A 177 9.09 9.71 7.84
C GLN A 177 9.12 8.19 8.01
N ASP A 178 8.25 7.62 8.84
CA ASP A 178 8.19 6.17 9.06
C ASP A 178 7.85 5.41 7.78
N LEU A 179 6.88 5.94 7.00
CA LEU A 179 6.54 5.39 5.69
C LEU A 179 7.75 5.39 4.76
N ARG A 180 8.45 6.52 4.60
CA ARG A 180 9.65 6.61 3.75
C ARG A 180 10.75 5.66 4.22
N SER A 181 10.98 5.59 5.53
CA SER A 181 12.02 4.74 6.13
C SER A 181 11.75 3.24 5.95
N ALA A 182 10.50 2.82 5.78
CA ALA A 182 10.14 1.45 5.46
C ALA A 182 10.13 1.18 3.95
N VAL A 183 9.47 2.05 3.17
CA VAL A 183 9.20 1.79 1.75
C VAL A 183 10.45 1.87 0.90
N ILE A 184 11.30 2.89 1.09
CA ILE A 184 12.51 3.07 0.28
C ILE A 184 13.41 1.82 0.31
N PRO A 185 13.84 1.31 1.48
CA PRO A 185 14.69 0.12 1.51
C PRO A 185 13.96 -1.15 1.04
N ALA A 186 12.63 -1.24 1.21
CA ALA A 186 11.85 -2.37 0.70
C ALA A 186 11.85 -2.40 -0.84
N VAL A 187 11.63 -1.24 -1.49
CA VAL A 187 11.67 -1.09 -2.95
C VAL A 187 13.08 -1.36 -3.49
N GLU A 188 14.13 -0.85 -2.83
CA GLU A 188 15.52 -1.14 -3.19
C GLU A 188 15.84 -2.64 -3.11
N TRP A 189 15.40 -3.29 -2.03
CA TRP A 189 15.52 -4.74 -1.88
C TRP A 189 14.82 -5.48 -3.00
N PHE A 190 13.54 -5.15 -3.27
CA PHE A 190 12.77 -5.80 -4.32
C PHE A 190 13.43 -5.64 -5.71
N ASN A 191 13.85 -4.42 -6.06
CA ASN A 191 14.54 -4.14 -7.31
C ASN A 191 15.82 -4.98 -7.47
N LYS A 192 16.55 -5.24 -6.38
CA LYS A 192 17.71 -6.12 -6.39
C LYS A 192 17.33 -7.58 -6.63
N GLN A 193 16.28 -8.08 -5.98
CA GLN A 193 15.78 -9.45 -6.20
C GLN A 193 15.30 -9.63 -7.64
N SER A 194 14.50 -8.70 -8.14
CA SER A 194 13.94 -8.73 -9.49
C SER A 194 15.01 -8.71 -10.58
N LYS A 195 16.08 -7.90 -10.43
CA LYS A 195 17.22 -7.93 -11.37
C LYS A 195 17.93 -9.28 -11.36
N SER A 196 18.23 -9.81 -10.17
CA SER A 196 18.85 -11.13 -10.03
C SER A 196 18.01 -12.24 -10.66
N LEU A 197 16.69 -12.19 -10.51
CA LEU A 197 15.76 -13.17 -11.08
C LEU A 197 15.55 -13.01 -12.58
N ALA A 198 15.66 -11.79 -13.11
CA ALA A 198 15.68 -11.53 -14.54
C ALA A 198 16.98 -12.00 -15.22
N GLY A 199 18.03 -12.33 -14.44
CA GLY A 199 19.35 -12.68 -14.96
C GLY A 199 20.18 -11.46 -15.39
N LEU A 200 19.93 -10.30 -14.77
CA LEU A 200 20.56 -9.00 -15.06
C LEU A 200 21.52 -8.54 -13.95
#